data_AF-A0A7V9E3W1-F1
#
_entry.id   AF-A0A7V9E3W1-F1
#
_cell.length_a   1.000
_cell.length_b   1.000
_cell.length_c   1.000
_cell.angle_alpha   90.00
_cell.angle_beta   90.00
_cell.angle_gamma   90.00
#
_symmetry.space_group_name_H-M   'P 1'
#
loop_
_entity.id
_entity.type
_entity.pdbx_description
1 polymer ?
#
loop_
_entity_poly.entity_id
_entity_poly.type
_entity_poly.pdbx_seq_one_letter_code
_entity_poly.pdbx_strand_id
1 'polypeptide(L)'
;MSQYLRAFRSHWRLILAMTLLGVAAAGAITLLIPPQYASTSKLFVSTSGTETNSAQANIVAQDRVPSYAQLLGTEQFARGVIEKLALPDLTPSDLAENVEAAVVPNSVILEITVTDESPQRAQLIANTMAADLVTVVTALETPDPITTVDANGVTQTTTQVAPVKVTVAQSGGIAAEPLFPDPMLNLPLGAVVGVLFGLLFALIRFLMDNTVKSSKQIEELTGATSIGGVLFDPDMAARPLVTQHKAQSVTSEAYRQIRTNLQYVSVDNPPKVMVVTSSVSGEGKTTTAINLALVLAQSGQRVALVEADLRRPRVMRYLQLVGGAGLTNVLAGKADLAELIQPWGDGKLSVLAAGPNPPNPSELLGSEQMGHMLAELRESHDYVIIDAPPLLPVTDAAVLAVLADGVVLVTRYGRTKREQLRAAASTVRVIDVRVLGTVLNMIPAKGAGGGYGYGYGYYGYSYQPDPSPRELMTSRKDRGRRARAIRGRTTADVTAPSAASPATATPGTGSSATSDSEQGTELSSSATTAGRSPQ
;
A
#
# COMPACT_ATOMS: atom_id res chain seq x y z
N MET A 1 -12.70 -10.97 5.08
CA MET A 1 -11.51 -11.21 4.22
C MET A 1 -11.39 -10.25 3.03
N SER A 2 -12.45 -10.02 2.23
CA SER A 2 -12.38 -9.22 0.98
C SER A 2 -12.07 -7.72 1.16
N GLN A 3 -12.37 -7.13 2.33
CA GLN A 3 -12.09 -5.70 2.59
C GLN A 3 -10.59 -5.41 2.82
N TYR A 4 -9.85 -6.32 3.46
CA TYR A 4 -8.42 -6.17 3.74
C TYR A 4 -7.55 -6.33 2.48
N LEU A 5 -7.92 -7.26 1.59
CA LEU A 5 -7.27 -7.43 0.29
C LEU A 5 -7.41 -6.18 -0.60
N ARG A 6 -8.53 -5.45 -0.46
CA ARG A 6 -8.75 -4.19 -1.16
C ARG A 6 -7.86 -3.07 -0.63
N ALA A 7 -7.62 -3.03 0.69
CA ALA A 7 -6.69 -2.09 1.32
C ALA A 7 -5.24 -2.32 0.85
N PHE A 8 -4.83 -3.59 0.76
CA PHE A 8 -3.49 -3.97 0.29
C PHE A 8 -3.27 -3.55 -1.17
N ARG A 9 -4.23 -3.83 -2.07
CA ARG A 9 -4.10 -3.49 -3.49
C ARG A 9 -4.14 -1.98 -3.76
N SER A 10 -4.83 -1.17 -2.94
CA SER A 10 -4.86 0.28 -3.12
C SER A 10 -3.59 0.99 -2.60
N HIS A 11 -2.84 0.37 -1.69
CA HIS A 11 -1.69 0.99 -1.02
C HIS A 11 -0.37 0.22 -1.15
N TRP A 12 -0.27 -0.77 -2.04
CA TRP A 12 0.97 -1.56 -2.23
C TRP A 12 2.22 -0.71 -2.51
N ARG A 13 2.06 0.41 -3.23
CA ARG A 13 3.15 1.37 -3.50
C ARG A 13 3.67 2.02 -2.22
N LEU A 14 2.78 2.26 -1.25
CA LEU A 14 3.15 2.84 0.04
C LEU A 14 3.90 1.82 0.89
N ILE A 15 3.43 0.57 0.92
CA ILE A 15 4.12 -0.52 1.60
C ILE A 15 5.54 -0.67 1.04
N LEU A 16 5.67 -0.72 -0.30
CA LEU A 16 6.96 -0.78 -0.98
C LEU A 16 7.87 0.41 -0.62
N ALA A 17 7.32 1.63 -0.59
CA ALA A 17 8.09 2.82 -0.23
C ALA A 17 8.59 2.77 1.23
N MET A 18 7.77 2.30 2.18
CA MET A 18 8.18 2.14 3.57
C MET A 18 9.19 1.00 3.76
N THR A 19 9.06 -0.09 3.01
CA THR A 19 10.06 -1.17 2.98
C THR A 19 11.40 -0.68 2.46
N LEU A 20 11.41 0.06 1.34
CA LEU A 20 12.63 0.66 0.79
C LEU A 20 13.26 1.66 1.77
N LEU A 21 12.45 2.47 2.45
CA LEU A 21 12.92 3.38 3.50
C LEU A 21 13.55 2.62 4.67
N GLY A 22 12.93 1.52 5.12
CA GLY A 22 13.46 0.67 6.18
C GLY A 22 14.81 0.03 5.82
N VAL A 23 14.95 -0.47 4.58
CA VAL A 23 16.22 -1.00 4.07
C VAL A 23 17.28 0.09 3.96
N ALA A 24 16.92 1.27 3.44
CA ALA A 24 17.83 2.41 3.33
C ALA A 24 18.31 2.88 4.70
N ALA A 25 17.41 2.96 5.69
CA ALA A 25 17.75 3.30 7.06
C ALA A 25 18.67 2.25 7.70
N ALA A 26 18.37 0.95 7.54
CA ALA A 26 19.23 -0.12 8.04
C ALA A 26 20.62 -0.11 7.37
N GLY A 27 20.69 0.13 6.06
CA GLY A 27 21.95 0.29 5.34
C GLY A 27 22.74 1.51 5.81
N ALA A 28 22.08 2.64 6.02
CA ALA A 28 22.72 3.83 6.58
C ALA A 28 23.28 3.56 7.98
N ILE A 29 22.48 2.99 8.88
CA ILE A 29 22.92 2.61 10.24
C ILE A 29 24.12 1.65 10.18
N THR A 30 24.07 0.66 9.29
CA THR A 30 25.18 -0.30 9.08
C THR A 30 26.45 0.38 8.56
N LEU A 31 26.34 1.45 7.77
CA LEU A 31 27.49 2.22 7.27
C LEU A 31 28.01 3.27 8.26
N LEU A 32 27.18 3.70 9.21
CA LEU A 32 27.49 4.73 10.21
C LEU A 32 28.14 4.16 11.48
N ILE A 33 27.82 2.90 11.83
CA ILE A 33 28.42 2.21 12.98
C ILE A 33 29.85 1.76 12.60
N PRO A 34 30.88 2.10 13.40
CA PRO A 34 32.24 1.69 13.11
C PRO A 34 32.36 0.16 13.11
N PRO A 35 33.12 -0.43 12.16
CA PRO A 35 33.31 -1.87 12.11
C PRO A 35 34.13 -2.34 13.31
N GLN A 36 33.73 -3.45 13.92
CA GLN A 36 34.47 -4.11 15.00
C GLN A 36 35.04 -5.43 14.51
N TYR A 37 36.30 -5.71 14.85
CA TYR A 37 37.04 -6.89 14.47
C TYR A 37 37.47 -7.64 15.73
N ALA A 38 37.29 -8.96 15.74
CA ALA A 38 37.73 -9.81 16.83
C ALA A 38 39.00 -10.59 16.46
N SER A 39 39.97 -10.66 17.36
CA SER A 39 41.15 -11.53 17.23
C SER A 39 41.31 -12.42 18.45
N THR A 40 41.38 -13.73 18.23
CA THR A 40 41.46 -14.74 19.30
C THR A 40 42.83 -15.39 19.37
N SER A 41 43.50 -15.30 20.53
CA SER A 41 44.75 -16.03 20.83
C SER A 41 44.46 -17.21 21.76
N LYS A 42 45.08 -18.37 21.52
CA LYS A 42 44.91 -19.58 22.33
C LYS A 42 46.18 -19.91 23.12
N LEU A 43 46.04 -20.08 24.42
CA LEU A 43 47.13 -20.46 25.31
C LEU A 43 46.89 -21.86 25.85
N PHE A 44 47.97 -22.61 25.99
CA PHE A 44 47.99 -23.94 26.59
C PHE A 44 48.69 -23.89 27.94
N VAL A 45 48.00 -24.33 28.99
CA VAL A 45 48.53 -24.41 30.36
C VAL A 45 49.03 -25.82 30.62
N SER A 46 50.30 -25.96 30.96
CA SER A 46 50.96 -27.23 31.29
C SER A 46 51.58 -27.14 32.69
N THR A 47 51.79 -28.27 33.35
CA THR A 47 52.49 -28.32 34.64
C THR A 47 53.90 -28.87 34.45
N SER A 48 54.90 -28.21 35.04
CA SER A 48 56.31 -28.63 35.01
C SER A 48 56.69 -29.22 36.37
N GLY A 49 56.51 -30.54 36.50
CA GLY A 49 56.93 -31.30 37.68
C GLY A 49 57.44 -32.68 37.26
N THR A 50 58.62 -33.05 37.73
CA THR A 50 59.23 -34.37 37.53
C THR A 50 58.62 -35.37 38.52
N GLU A 51 57.31 -35.64 38.41
CA GLU A 51 56.61 -36.61 39.27
C GLU A 51 55.63 -37.45 38.43
N THR A 52 55.54 -38.73 38.78
CA THR A 52 55.07 -39.88 37.98
C THR A 52 53.57 -39.91 37.63
N ASN A 53 52.79 -38.84 37.86
CA ASN A 53 51.32 -38.82 37.71
C ASN A 53 50.81 -37.65 36.84
N SER A 54 50.86 -37.80 35.52
CA SER A 54 50.37 -36.83 34.54
C SER A 54 48.86 -36.50 34.66
N ALA A 55 48.06 -37.41 35.22
CA ALA A 55 46.62 -37.20 35.44
C ALA A 55 46.32 -36.14 36.51
N GLN A 56 47.05 -36.15 37.62
CA GLN A 56 46.91 -35.15 38.69
C GLN A 56 47.42 -33.79 38.23
N ALA A 57 48.48 -33.78 37.43
CA ALA A 57 49.07 -32.58 36.86
C ALA A 57 48.11 -31.84 35.89
N ASN A 58 47.27 -32.59 35.18
CA ASN A 58 46.23 -32.04 34.30
C ASN A 58 45.05 -31.44 35.09
N ILE A 59 44.62 -32.08 36.18
CA ILE A 59 43.55 -31.55 37.05
C ILE A 59 43.97 -30.22 37.68
N VAL A 60 45.21 -30.13 38.18
CA VAL A 60 45.75 -28.88 38.74
C VAL A 60 45.80 -27.76 37.70
N ALA A 61 46.18 -28.07 36.45
CA ALA A 61 46.13 -27.09 35.37
C ALA A 61 44.69 -26.61 35.09
N GLN A 62 43.72 -27.53 35.03
CA GLN A 62 42.31 -27.22 34.80
C GLN A 62 41.70 -26.33 35.89
N ASP A 63 42.05 -26.55 37.16
CA ASP A 63 41.56 -25.73 38.28
C ASP A 63 42.14 -24.31 38.30
N ARG A 64 43.32 -24.10 37.71
CA ARG A 64 44.02 -22.80 37.67
C ARG A 64 43.63 -21.93 36.48
N VAL A 65 43.27 -22.53 35.34
CA VAL A 65 42.93 -21.80 34.10
C VAL A 65 41.83 -20.74 34.32
N PRO A 66 40.73 -21.00 35.06
CA PRO A 66 39.72 -19.98 35.34
C PRO A 66 40.23 -18.77 36.12
N SER A 67 41.15 -18.96 37.08
CA SER A 67 41.75 -17.84 37.82
C SER A 67 42.62 -16.97 36.91
N TYR A 68 43.37 -17.57 35.98
CA TYR A 68 44.14 -16.82 34.99
C TYR A 68 43.24 -16.08 34.00
N ALA A 69 42.10 -16.67 33.61
CA ALA A 69 41.11 -16.01 32.75
C ALA A 69 40.53 -14.75 33.41
N GLN A 70 40.21 -14.80 34.70
CA GLN A 70 39.69 -13.64 35.44
C GLN A 70 40.68 -12.48 35.52
N LEU A 71 42.00 -12.75 35.57
CA LEU A 71 43.02 -11.70 35.61
C LEU A 71 43.05 -10.87 34.32
N LEU A 72 42.82 -11.51 33.16
CA LEU A 72 42.85 -10.84 31.86
C LEU A 72 41.76 -9.77 31.70
N GLY A 73 40.61 -9.94 32.36
CA GLY A 73 39.50 -8.99 32.35
C GLY A 73 39.63 -7.85 33.37
N THR A 74 40.75 -7.74 34.08
CA THR A 74 40.96 -6.67 35.06
C THR A 74 41.54 -5.41 34.42
N GLU A 75 41.12 -4.23 34.91
CA GLU A 75 41.67 -2.94 34.45
C GLU A 75 43.18 -2.83 34.69
N GLN A 76 43.71 -3.47 35.74
CA GLN A 76 45.13 -3.47 36.04
C GLN A 76 45.95 -4.19 34.96
N PHE A 77 45.44 -5.32 34.47
CA PHE A 77 46.09 -6.05 33.38
C PHE A 77 45.97 -5.28 32.05
N ALA A 78 44.79 -4.73 31.77
CA ALA A 78 44.55 -3.87 30.61
C ALA A 78 45.50 -2.66 30.58
N ARG A 79 45.71 -2.00 31.73
CA ARG A 79 46.63 -0.87 31.86
C ARG A 79 48.07 -1.23 31.48
N GLY A 80 48.57 -2.37 31.93
CA GLY A 80 49.94 -2.81 31.60
C GLY A 80 50.14 -3.00 30.09
N VAL A 81 49.14 -3.53 29.41
CA VAL A 81 49.16 -3.76 27.96
C VAL A 81 49.07 -2.45 27.19
N ILE A 82 48.23 -1.50 27.63
CA ILE A 82 48.11 -0.16 27.05
C ILE A 82 49.44 0.60 27.16
N GLU A 83 50.08 0.58 28.32
CA GLU A 83 51.37 1.23 28.56
C GLU A 83 52.47 0.62 27.67
N LYS A 84 52.48 -0.70 27.50
CA LYS A 84 53.46 -1.41 26.67
C LYS A 84 53.29 -1.18 25.17
N LEU A 85 52.05 -1.09 24.69
CA LEU A 85 51.73 -0.85 23.28
C LEU A 85 51.63 0.63 22.92
N ALA A 86 51.79 1.53 23.90
CA ALA A 86 51.67 2.98 23.74
C ALA A 86 50.38 3.36 22.98
N LEU A 87 49.22 2.92 23.49
CA LEU A 87 47.90 3.19 22.91
C LEU A 87 47.24 4.37 23.64
N PRO A 88 47.45 5.64 23.21
CA PRO A 88 46.96 6.82 23.94
C PRO A 88 45.43 7.00 23.87
N ASP A 89 44.79 6.33 22.91
CA ASP A 89 43.37 6.52 22.59
C ASP A 89 42.43 5.54 23.32
N LEU A 90 42.96 4.59 24.10
CA LEU A 90 42.17 3.62 24.88
C LEU A 90 42.30 3.87 26.37
N THR A 91 41.18 3.80 27.09
CA THR A 91 41.21 3.72 28.56
C THR A 91 41.32 2.26 29.02
N PRO A 92 41.89 1.99 30.22
CA PRO A 92 41.95 0.63 30.76
C PRO A 92 40.57 -0.04 30.95
N SER A 93 39.53 0.76 31.18
CA SER A 93 38.15 0.27 31.29
C SER A 93 37.60 -0.15 29.93
N ASP A 94 37.80 0.67 28.89
CA ASP A 94 37.37 0.34 27.51
C ASP A 94 38.07 -0.94 27.00
N LEU A 95 39.35 -1.12 27.32
CA LEU A 95 40.05 -2.35 26.95
C LEU A 95 39.52 -3.56 27.73
N ALA A 96 39.29 -3.42 29.04
CA ALA A 96 38.79 -4.52 29.85
C ALA A 96 37.39 -4.99 29.41
N GLU A 97 36.51 -4.08 28.99
CA GLU A 97 35.19 -4.43 28.45
C GLU A 97 35.24 -5.14 27.08
N ASN A 98 36.27 -4.86 26.28
CA ASN A 98 36.45 -5.42 24.94
C ASN A 98 37.32 -6.69 24.90
N VAL A 99 37.72 -7.21 26.06
CA VAL A 99 38.50 -8.45 26.20
C VAL A 99 37.62 -9.53 26.82
N GLU A 100 37.44 -10.62 26.10
CA GLU A 100 36.77 -11.81 26.59
C GLU A 100 37.79 -12.95 26.75
N ALA A 101 37.93 -13.45 27.98
CA ALA A 101 38.77 -14.60 28.30
C ALA A 101 37.89 -15.81 28.60
N ALA A 102 37.83 -16.76 27.66
CA ALA A 102 37.00 -17.96 27.75
C ALA A 102 37.86 -19.21 27.99
N VAL A 103 37.43 -20.05 28.93
CA VAL A 103 38.05 -21.36 29.19
C VAL A 103 37.28 -22.43 28.41
N VAL A 104 37.97 -23.18 27.56
CA VAL A 104 37.33 -24.27 26.81
C VAL A 104 37.04 -25.44 27.78
N PRO A 105 35.77 -25.89 27.92
CA PRO A 105 35.40 -26.92 28.89
C PRO A 105 36.22 -28.21 28.75
N ASN A 106 36.57 -28.82 29.89
CA ASN A 106 37.37 -30.05 29.97
C ASN A 106 38.74 -29.95 29.25
N SER A 107 39.32 -28.75 29.20
CA SER A 107 40.61 -28.53 28.56
C SER A 107 41.49 -27.58 29.38
N VAL A 108 42.78 -27.56 29.05
CA VAL A 108 43.75 -26.58 29.57
C VAL A 108 44.01 -25.44 28.57
N ILE A 109 43.02 -25.19 27.70
CA ILE A 109 43.06 -24.15 26.68
C ILE A 109 42.33 -22.92 27.18
N LEU A 110 43.04 -21.80 27.19
CA LEU A 110 42.50 -20.47 27.43
C LEU A 110 42.43 -19.71 26.11
N GLU A 111 41.26 -19.21 25.76
CA GLU A 111 41.05 -18.35 24.60
C GLU A 111 40.91 -16.90 25.05
N ILE A 112 41.70 -16.01 24.46
CA ILE A 112 41.65 -14.57 24.68
C ILE A 112 41.16 -13.93 23.40
N THR A 113 39.94 -13.43 23.40
CA THR A 113 39.33 -12.71 22.28
C THR A 113 39.33 -11.23 22.59
N VAL A 114 39.94 -10.44 21.70
CA VAL A 114 39.96 -8.97 21.81
C VAL A 114 39.18 -8.39 20.64
N THR A 115 38.24 -7.50 20.93
CA THR A 115 37.44 -6.79 19.93
C THR A 115 37.92 -5.34 19.80
N ASP A 116 38.18 -4.88 18.58
CA ASP A 116 38.67 -3.53 18.31
C ASP A 116 38.21 -3.01 16.93
N GLU A 117 38.16 -1.70 16.74
CA GLU A 117 37.88 -1.07 15.44
C GLU A 117 38.94 -1.35 14.36
N SER A 118 40.19 -1.62 14.76
CA SER A 118 41.28 -1.99 13.85
C SER A 118 41.61 -3.47 13.98
N PRO A 119 41.60 -4.24 12.86
CA PRO A 119 41.92 -5.67 12.91
C PRO A 119 43.39 -5.92 13.28
N GLN A 120 44.31 -4.99 12.95
CA GLN A 120 45.71 -5.08 13.36
C GLN A 120 45.87 -4.76 14.85
N ARG A 121 45.14 -3.77 15.37
CA ARG A 121 45.18 -3.41 16.80
C ARG A 121 44.60 -4.52 17.67
N ALA A 122 43.45 -5.10 17.29
CA ALA A 122 42.87 -6.29 17.94
C ALA A 122 43.89 -7.43 18.03
N GLN A 123 44.57 -7.73 16.92
CA GLN A 123 45.59 -8.78 16.87
C GLN A 123 46.77 -8.48 17.79
N LEU A 124 47.30 -7.26 17.71
CA LEU A 124 48.46 -6.84 18.49
C LEU A 124 48.16 -6.91 20.00
N ILE A 125 46.99 -6.42 20.41
CA ILE A 125 46.53 -6.48 21.80
C ILE A 125 46.37 -7.94 22.21
N ALA A 126 45.62 -8.77 21.46
CA ALA A 126 45.40 -10.18 21.81
C ALA A 126 46.72 -10.96 21.99
N ASN A 127 47.67 -10.76 21.08
CA ASN A 127 48.99 -11.41 21.14
C ASN A 127 49.84 -10.90 22.30
N THR A 128 49.77 -9.60 22.59
CA THR A 128 50.52 -8.99 23.70
C THR A 128 49.94 -9.44 25.04
N MET A 129 48.61 -9.47 25.18
CA MET A 129 47.92 -10.02 26.35
C MET A 129 48.30 -11.48 26.59
N ALA A 130 48.36 -12.29 25.53
CA ALA A 130 48.79 -13.69 25.64
C ALA A 130 50.25 -13.79 26.12
N ALA A 131 51.17 -13.00 25.57
CA ALA A 131 52.59 -13.01 25.97
C ALA A 131 52.82 -12.46 27.40
N ASP A 132 52.09 -11.41 27.77
CA ASP A 132 52.17 -10.81 29.11
C ASP A 132 51.57 -11.74 30.16
N LEU A 133 50.49 -12.47 29.84
CA LEU A 133 49.96 -13.48 30.74
C LEU A 133 50.98 -14.59 31.01
N VAL A 134 51.72 -15.06 29.99
CA VAL A 134 52.81 -16.03 30.20
C VAL A 134 53.85 -15.48 31.18
N THR A 135 54.18 -14.20 31.06
CA THR A 135 55.17 -13.54 31.93
C THR A 135 54.64 -13.40 33.36
N VAL A 136 53.41 -12.92 33.54
CA VAL A 136 52.76 -12.73 34.85
C VAL A 136 52.56 -14.07 35.55
N VAL A 137 52.07 -15.10 34.85
CA VAL A 137 51.89 -16.42 35.44
C VAL A 137 53.25 -17.04 35.82
N THR A 138 54.27 -16.90 34.98
CA THR A 138 55.63 -17.39 35.32
C THR A 138 56.17 -16.68 36.57
N ALA A 139 55.95 -15.37 36.72
CA ALA A 139 56.37 -14.62 37.90
C ALA A 139 55.58 -14.99 39.17
N LEU A 140 54.27 -15.25 39.04
CA LEU A 140 53.41 -15.66 40.16
C LEU A 140 53.65 -17.10 40.62
N GLU A 141 54.05 -17.98 39.70
CA GLU A 141 54.27 -19.42 39.97
C GLU A 141 55.74 -19.75 40.27
N THR A 142 56.69 -18.83 40.08
CA THR A 142 58.10 -19.03 40.47
C THR A 142 58.26 -18.62 41.93
N PRO A 143 58.53 -19.56 42.86
CA PRO A 143 58.77 -19.22 44.27
C PRO A 143 60.03 -18.36 44.41
N ASP A 144 60.03 -17.43 45.39
CA ASP A 144 61.24 -16.71 45.75
C ASP A 144 62.36 -17.71 46.12
N PRO A 145 63.60 -17.51 45.63
CA PRO A 145 64.68 -18.43 45.90
C PRO A 145 64.91 -18.55 47.41
N ILE A 146 64.73 -19.76 47.94
CA ILE A 146 64.99 -20.03 49.34
C ILE A 146 66.52 -20.09 49.51
N THR A 147 67.09 -19.04 50.09
CA THR A 147 68.46 -19.04 50.60
C THR A 147 68.48 -19.63 52.00
N THR A 148 69.01 -20.85 52.14
CA THR A 148 69.36 -21.43 53.43
C THR A 148 70.84 -21.18 53.71
N VAL A 149 71.18 -20.75 54.92
CA VAL A 149 72.56 -20.69 55.39
C VAL A 149 72.78 -21.96 56.21
N ASP A 150 73.71 -22.82 55.79
CA ASP A 150 74.06 -24.01 56.57
C ASP A 150 74.82 -23.64 57.85
N ALA A 151 74.95 -24.59 58.79
CA ALA A 151 75.63 -24.37 60.07
C ALA A 151 77.12 -24.01 59.95
N ASN A 152 77.68 -24.04 58.73
CA ASN A 152 79.06 -23.69 58.40
C ASN A 152 79.18 -22.32 57.71
N GLY A 153 78.08 -21.57 57.59
CA GLY A 153 78.06 -20.24 56.99
C GLY A 153 78.04 -20.23 55.45
N VAL A 154 77.74 -21.36 54.80
CA VAL A 154 77.61 -21.44 53.34
C VAL A 154 76.16 -21.17 52.95
N THR A 155 75.94 -20.14 52.13
CA THR A 155 74.63 -19.82 51.56
C THR A 155 74.34 -20.76 50.39
N GLN A 156 73.40 -21.67 50.55
CA GLN A 156 72.87 -22.50 49.45
C GLN A 156 71.57 -21.86 48.95
N THR A 157 71.57 -21.48 47.67
CA THR A 157 70.37 -20.96 46.99
C THR A 157 69.73 -22.11 46.22
N THR A 158 68.58 -22.60 46.67
CA THR A 158 67.81 -23.61 45.91
C THR A 158 66.79 -22.90 45.03
N THR A 159 66.99 -22.91 43.71
CA THR A 159 65.99 -22.43 42.75
C THR A 159 64.93 -23.51 42.56
N GLN A 160 63.74 -23.30 43.12
CA GLN A 160 62.59 -24.20 42.94
C GLN A 160 61.94 -23.94 41.56
N VAL A 161 61.71 -24.99 40.78
CA VAL A 161 61.12 -24.88 39.43
C VAL A 161 59.62 -24.61 39.54
N ALA A 162 59.10 -23.66 38.76
CA ALA A 162 57.68 -23.30 38.75
C ALA A 162 56.79 -24.52 38.40
N PRO A 163 55.71 -24.80 39.17
CA PRO A 163 54.87 -25.99 38.99
C PRO A 163 53.94 -25.88 37.78
N VAL A 164 53.64 -24.66 37.31
CA VAL A 164 52.76 -24.39 36.15
C VAL A 164 53.48 -23.52 35.13
N LYS A 165 53.38 -23.89 33.86
CA LYS A 165 53.91 -23.18 32.70
C LYS A 165 52.82 -22.96 31.65
N VAL A 166 52.55 -21.70 31.33
CA VAL A 166 51.67 -21.30 30.23
C VAL A 166 52.50 -21.11 28.97
N THR A 167 52.01 -21.58 27.83
CA THR A 167 52.64 -21.39 26.51
C THR A 167 51.59 -20.91 25.50
N VAL A 168 52.00 -20.06 24.56
CA VAL A 168 51.11 -19.63 23.47
C VAL A 168 51.01 -20.78 22.47
N ALA A 169 49.82 -21.35 22.31
CA ALA A 169 49.56 -22.46 21.40
C ALA A 169 49.23 -21.97 19.99
N GLN A 170 48.48 -20.87 19.89
CA GLN A 170 48.13 -20.22 18.64
C GLN A 170 48.02 -18.70 18.86
N SER A 171 48.83 -17.93 18.13
CA SER A 171 48.69 -16.47 18.10
C SER A 171 47.44 -16.04 17.32
N GLY A 172 46.82 -14.95 17.72
CA GLY A 172 45.69 -14.35 17.03
C GLY A 172 46.03 -13.96 15.59
N GLY A 173 45.09 -14.21 14.68
CA GLY A 173 45.15 -13.81 13.27
C GLY A 173 44.47 -12.47 13.02
N ILE A 174 44.73 -11.88 11.86
CA ILE A 174 44.01 -10.69 11.40
C ILE A 174 42.65 -11.15 10.84
N ALA A 175 41.55 -10.71 11.44
CA ALA A 175 40.21 -10.98 10.91
C ALA A 175 40.01 -10.27 9.56
N ALA A 176 39.56 -11.02 8.55
CA ALA A 176 39.32 -10.50 7.21
C ALA A 176 37.99 -9.75 7.07
N GLU A 177 36.99 -10.12 7.90
CA GLU A 177 35.66 -9.53 7.90
C GLU A 177 35.33 -9.00 9.31
N PRO A 178 34.61 -7.87 9.42
CA PRO A 178 34.18 -7.34 10.71
C PRO A 178 33.10 -8.24 11.33
N LEU A 179 33.13 -8.39 12.65
CA LEU A 179 32.13 -9.11 13.44
C LEU A 179 30.82 -8.30 13.52
N PHE A 180 30.93 -6.97 13.59
CA PHE A 180 29.79 -6.05 13.61
C PHE A 180 30.12 -4.79 12.80
N PRO A 181 29.13 -4.14 12.16
CA PRO A 181 27.75 -4.59 11.98
C PRO A 181 27.61 -5.63 10.84
N ASP A 182 26.76 -6.65 11.00
CA ASP A 182 26.52 -7.68 9.97
C ASP A 182 25.46 -7.19 8.95
N PRO A 183 25.84 -6.84 7.71
CA PRO A 183 24.90 -6.38 6.70
C PRO A 183 23.90 -7.47 6.29
N MET A 184 24.27 -8.75 6.37
CA MET A 184 23.38 -9.87 6.02
C MET A 184 22.25 -10.02 7.03
N LEU A 185 22.45 -9.65 8.30
CA LEU A 185 21.42 -9.66 9.32
C LEU A 185 20.61 -8.36 9.35
N ASN A 186 21.26 -7.21 9.20
CA ASN A 186 20.64 -5.89 9.36
C ASN A 186 19.69 -5.53 8.20
N LEU A 187 20.04 -5.87 6.96
CA LEU A 187 19.22 -5.51 5.79
C LEU A 187 17.86 -6.24 5.79
N PRO A 188 17.78 -7.58 6.02
CA PRO A 188 16.50 -8.26 6.17
C PRO A 188 15.68 -7.73 7.36
N LEU A 189 16.33 -7.44 8.48
CA LEU A 189 15.65 -6.87 9.65
C LEU A 189 15.02 -5.50 9.32
N GLY A 190 15.76 -4.63 8.63
CA GLY A 190 15.24 -3.35 8.14
C GLY A 190 14.07 -3.51 7.17
N ALA A 191 14.12 -4.51 6.28
CA ALA A 191 13.01 -4.83 5.38
C ALA A 191 11.76 -5.28 6.15
N VAL A 192 11.89 -6.17 7.14
CA VAL A 192 10.78 -6.64 7.99
C VAL A 192 10.14 -5.48 8.73
N VAL A 193 10.95 -4.64 9.38
CA VAL A 193 10.47 -3.44 10.10
C VAL A 193 9.76 -2.49 9.14
N GLY A 194 10.33 -2.25 7.95
CA GLY A 194 9.72 -1.41 6.92
C GLY A 194 8.37 -1.94 6.42
N VAL A 195 8.22 -3.27 6.25
CA VAL A 195 6.94 -3.90 5.90
C VAL A 195 5.91 -3.72 7.01
N LEU A 196 6.29 -3.92 8.28
CA LEU A 196 5.40 -3.76 9.42
C LEU A 196 4.85 -2.33 9.52
N PHE A 197 5.73 -1.32 9.42
CA PHE A 197 5.31 0.08 9.39
C PHE A 197 4.49 0.42 8.15
N GLY A 198 4.85 -0.12 6.99
CA GLY A 198 4.08 0.04 5.75
C GLY A 198 2.66 -0.50 5.87
N LEU A 199 2.49 -1.69 6.47
CA LEU A 199 1.19 -2.31 6.72
C LEU A 199 0.37 -1.48 7.72
N LEU A 200 0.98 -1.08 8.83
CA LEU A 200 0.34 -0.27 9.86
C LEU A 200 -0.16 1.06 9.27
N PHE A 201 0.68 1.76 8.51
CA PHE A 201 0.30 3.02 7.88
C PHE A 201 -0.78 2.84 6.81
N ALA A 202 -0.69 1.80 5.99
CA ALA A 202 -1.73 1.46 5.02
C ALA A 202 -3.08 1.18 5.70
N LEU A 203 -3.07 0.50 6.85
CA LEU A 203 -4.26 0.24 7.65
C LEU A 203 -4.84 1.53 8.22
N ILE A 204 -4.01 2.40 8.82
CA ILE A 204 -4.44 3.71 9.32
C ILE A 204 -5.10 4.52 8.19
N ARG A 205 -4.46 4.58 7.02
CA ARG A 205 -5.00 5.31 5.88
C ARG A 205 -6.30 4.73 5.35
N PHE A 206 -6.45 3.40 5.39
CA PHE A 206 -7.70 2.72 5.05
C PHE A 206 -8.82 3.03 6.06
N LEU A 207 -8.51 3.04 7.36
CA LEU A 207 -9.46 3.35 8.42
C LEU A 207 -9.90 4.82 8.39
N MET A 208 -8.99 5.73 8.02
CA MET A 208 -9.29 7.16 7.85
C MET A 208 -10.10 7.47 6.58
N ASP A 209 -10.28 6.49 5.66
CA ASP A 209 -11.09 6.68 4.46
C ASP A 209 -12.59 6.64 4.78
N ASN A 210 -13.10 7.80 5.15
CA ASN A 210 -14.51 8.02 5.44
C ASN A 210 -15.32 8.45 4.21
N THR A 211 -14.86 8.15 2.99
CA THR A 211 -15.58 8.51 1.76
C THR A 211 -16.68 7.49 1.41
N VAL A 212 -17.66 7.95 0.63
CA VAL A 212 -18.78 7.16 0.13
C VAL A 212 -18.37 6.41 -1.14
N LYS A 213 -18.57 5.08 -1.17
CA LYS A 213 -18.14 4.21 -2.29
C LYS A 213 -19.17 3.16 -2.71
N SER A 214 -20.36 3.17 -2.13
CA SER A 214 -21.40 2.18 -2.41
C SER A 214 -22.79 2.83 -2.31
N SER A 215 -23.70 2.43 -3.19
CA SER A 215 -25.11 2.82 -3.14
C SER A 215 -25.79 2.41 -1.83
N LYS A 216 -25.48 1.21 -1.31
CA LYS A 216 -26.01 0.75 -0.01
C LYS A 216 -25.62 1.69 1.13
N GLN A 217 -24.37 2.19 1.12
CA GLN A 217 -23.93 3.17 2.12
C GLN A 217 -24.70 4.49 1.99
N ILE A 218 -25.04 4.90 0.77
CA ILE A 218 -25.83 6.13 0.57
C ILE A 218 -27.23 5.96 1.15
N GLU A 219 -27.89 4.82 0.89
CA GLU A 219 -29.21 4.51 1.42
C GLU A 219 -29.22 4.50 2.96
N GLU A 220 -28.22 3.85 3.58
CA GLU A 220 -28.06 3.84 5.04
C GLU A 220 -27.83 5.25 5.63
N LEU A 221 -27.12 6.14 4.92
CA LEU A 221 -26.78 7.47 5.41
C LEU A 221 -27.90 8.49 5.21
N THR A 222 -28.64 8.37 4.10
CA THR A 222 -29.65 9.36 3.68
C THR A 222 -31.07 8.93 4.00
N GLY A 223 -31.32 7.61 4.13
CA GLY A 223 -32.67 7.04 4.23
C GLY A 223 -33.44 7.04 2.90
N ALA A 224 -32.79 7.42 1.79
CA ALA A 224 -33.41 7.53 0.47
C ALA A 224 -32.77 6.55 -0.52
N THR A 225 -33.59 6.00 -1.41
CA THR A 225 -33.17 5.02 -2.42
C THR A 225 -32.09 5.57 -3.35
N SER A 226 -31.12 4.74 -3.71
CA SER A 226 -30.16 5.04 -4.76
C SER A 226 -30.81 4.88 -6.13
N ILE A 227 -31.17 5.99 -6.79
CA ILE A 227 -31.85 6.00 -8.09
C ILE A 227 -30.91 5.77 -9.27
N GLY A 228 -29.58 5.80 -9.07
CA GLY A 228 -28.64 5.36 -10.10
C GLY A 228 -27.18 5.72 -9.83
N GLY A 229 -26.30 5.17 -10.66
CA GLY A 229 -24.86 5.41 -10.61
C GLY A 229 -24.33 5.81 -11.97
N VAL A 230 -23.56 6.90 -12.03
CA VAL A 230 -22.94 7.40 -13.26
C VAL A 230 -21.45 7.09 -13.22
N LEU A 231 -20.96 6.36 -14.23
CA LEU A 231 -19.56 6.01 -14.36
C LEU A 231 -18.72 7.24 -14.70
N PHE A 232 -17.48 7.25 -14.23
CA PHE A 232 -16.49 8.25 -14.61
C PHE A 232 -16.10 8.02 -16.08
N ASP A 233 -16.42 9.00 -16.90
CA ASP A 233 -16.03 9.06 -18.29
C ASP A 233 -15.11 10.27 -18.48
N PRO A 234 -13.83 10.09 -18.88
CA PRO A 234 -12.91 11.20 -19.11
C PRO A 234 -13.40 12.15 -20.22
N ASP A 235 -14.17 11.65 -21.18
CA ASP A 235 -14.70 12.46 -22.28
C ASP A 235 -15.80 13.43 -21.82
N MET A 236 -16.42 13.19 -20.65
CA MET A 236 -17.44 14.10 -20.07
C MET A 236 -16.88 15.48 -19.71
N ALA A 237 -15.56 15.62 -19.55
CA ALA A 237 -14.92 16.91 -19.36
C ALA A 237 -14.97 17.77 -20.64
N ALA A 238 -14.89 17.12 -21.80
CA ALA A 238 -14.95 17.78 -23.11
C ALA A 238 -16.37 17.81 -23.71
N ARG A 239 -17.19 16.79 -23.41
CA ARG A 239 -18.55 16.60 -23.92
C ARG A 239 -19.49 16.22 -22.78
N PRO A 240 -20.03 17.19 -22.03
CA PRO A 240 -20.77 16.90 -20.80
C PRO A 240 -22.21 16.42 -21.03
N LEU A 241 -22.70 16.41 -22.28
CA LEU A 241 -24.10 16.14 -22.61
C LEU A 241 -24.28 14.75 -23.21
N VAL A 242 -25.28 14.00 -22.75
CA VAL A 242 -25.64 12.67 -23.28
C VAL A 242 -25.98 12.67 -24.76
N THR A 243 -26.38 13.82 -25.32
CA THR A 243 -26.66 14.04 -26.75
C THR A 243 -25.40 14.11 -27.61
N GLN A 244 -24.24 14.42 -27.02
CA GLN A 244 -22.95 14.49 -27.71
C GLN A 244 -22.21 13.15 -27.74
N HIS A 245 -22.76 12.14 -27.03
CA HIS A 245 -22.28 10.76 -27.07
C HIS A 245 -23.11 9.92 -28.05
N LYS A 246 -22.58 8.76 -28.45
CA LYS A 246 -23.37 7.77 -29.20
C LYS A 246 -24.63 7.43 -28.38
N ALA A 247 -25.79 7.28 -29.03
CA ALA A 247 -27.07 7.05 -28.37
C ALA A 247 -27.08 5.86 -27.38
N GLN A 248 -26.15 4.91 -27.55
CA GLN A 248 -25.94 3.71 -26.73
C GLN A 248 -24.71 3.82 -25.80
N SER A 249 -24.28 5.03 -25.43
CA SER A 249 -23.18 5.19 -24.48
C SER A 249 -23.59 4.72 -23.09
N VAL A 250 -22.63 4.20 -22.32
CA VAL A 250 -22.87 3.73 -20.95
C VAL A 250 -23.37 4.86 -20.04
N THR A 251 -22.88 6.08 -20.25
CA THR A 251 -23.33 7.28 -19.52
C THR A 251 -24.77 7.66 -19.88
N SER A 252 -25.14 7.59 -21.16
CA SER A 252 -26.53 7.84 -21.60
C SER A 252 -27.50 6.83 -20.99
N GLU A 253 -27.13 5.55 -20.94
CA GLU A 253 -27.94 4.50 -20.32
C GLU A 253 -28.11 4.72 -18.80
N ALA A 254 -27.06 5.15 -18.10
CA ALA A 254 -27.14 5.50 -16.69
C ALA A 254 -28.18 6.60 -16.41
N TYR A 255 -28.25 7.65 -17.24
CA TYR A 255 -29.26 8.70 -17.09
C TYR A 255 -30.67 8.21 -17.49
N ARG A 256 -30.81 7.34 -18.49
CA ARG A 256 -32.10 6.69 -18.79
C ARG A 256 -32.60 5.85 -17.62
N GLN A 257 -31.71 5.13 -16.93
CA GLN A 257 -32.03 4.38 -15.73
C GLN A 257 -32.46 5.30 -14.58
N ILE A 258 -31.73 6.40 -14.34
CA ILE A 258 -32.10 7.41 -13.32
C ILE A 258 -33.50 7.95 -13.58
N ARG A 259 -33.81 8.30 -14.85
CA ARG A 259 -35.15 8.76 -15.25
C ARG A 259 -36.22 7.72 -14.94
N THR A 260 -36.02 6.47 -15.34
CA THR A 260 -36.97 5.38 -15.07
C THR A 260 -37.20 5.22 -13.57
N ASN A 261 -36.15 5.20 -12.76
CA ASN A 261 -36.27 5.06 -11.31
C ASN A 261 -37.01 6.25 -10.67
N LEU A 262 -36.78 7.48 -11.14
CA LEU A 262 -37.49 8.67 -10.68
C LEU A 262 -39.01 8.59 -10.96
N GLN A 263 -39.41 8.02 -12.09
CA GLN A 263 -40.83 7.81 -12.41
C GLN A 263 -41.52 6.85 -11.42
N TYR A 264 -40.76 5.98 -10.74
CA TYR A 264 -41.28 5.01 -9.77
C TYR A 264 -41.14 5.47 -8.29
N VAL A 265 -40.58 6.65 -8.02
CA VAL A 265 -40.44 7.17 -6.63
C VAL A 265 -41.79 7.44 -5.97
N SER A 266 -42.79 7.83 -6.77
CA SER A 266 -44.19 7.98 -6.36
C SER A 266 -45.11 7.75 -7.56
N VAL A 267 -45.85 6.64 -7.54
CA VAL A 267 -46.80 6.29 -8.61
C VAL A 267 -48.06 7.16 -8.52
N ASP A 268 -48.55 7.40 -7.30
CA ASP A 268 -49.82 8.12 -7.09
C ASP A 268 -49.68 9.65 -7.26
N ASN A 269 -48.51 10.20 -6.93
CA ASN A 269 -48.22 11.62 -7.08
C ASN A 269 -46.77 11.81 -7.58
N PRO A 270 -46.53 11.67 -8.90
CA PRO A 270 -45.19 11.79 -9.44
C PRO A 270 -44.64 13.21 -9.26
N PRO A 271 -43.37 13.37 -8.82
CA PRO A 271 -42.80 14.69 -8.61
C PRO A 271 -42.64 15.42 -9.94
N LYS A 272 -43.13 16.66 -10.01
CA LYS A 272 -43.01 17.54 -11.18
C LYS A 272 -41.85 18.52 -11.01
N VAL A 273 -41.74 19.16 -9.85
CA VAL A 273 -40.70 20.16 -9.55
C VAL A 273 -39.64 19.52 -8.68
N MET A 274 -38.42 19.40 -9.19
CA MET A 274 -37.33 18.67 -8.53
C MET A 274 -36.07 19.53 -8.44
N VAL A 275 -35.51 19.62 -7.23
CA VAL A 275 -34.22 20.28 -7.01
C VAL A 275 -33.10 19.25 -7.15
N VAL A 276 -32.15 19.50 -8.03
CA VAL A 276 -30.92 18.71 -8.14
C VAL A 276 -29.81 19.48 -7.43
N THR A 277 -29.29 18.90 -6.35
CA THR A 277 -28.22 19.50 -5.54
C THR A 277 -27.22 18.44 -5.09
N SER A 278 -26.23 18.84 -4.31
CA SER A 278 -25.19 17.98 -3.77
C SER A 278 -24.82 18.41 -2.35
N SER A 279 -24.04 17.60 -1.64
CA SER A 279 -23.58 17.95 -0.29
C SER A 279 -22.55 19.09 -0.35
N VAL A 280 -21.61 18.99 -1.28
CA VAL A 280 -20.48 19.90 -1.47
C VAL A 280 -20.25 20.23 -2.94
N SER A 281 -19.43 21.24 -3.22
CA SER A 281 -19.07 21.61 -4.59
C SER A 281 -18.33 20.48 -5.33
N GLY A 282 -18.58 20.35 -6.64
CA GLY A 282 -17.81 19.46 -7.51
C GLY A 282 -18.27 18.00 -7.55
N GLU A 283 -19.51 17.72 -7.13
CA GLU A 283 -20.12 16.38 -7.19
C GLU A 283 -20.87 16.10 -8.50
N GLY A 284 -20.99 17.11 -9.37
CA GLY A 284 -21.61 16.98 -10.70
C GLY A 284 -23.11 17.25 -10.76
N LYS A 285 -23.68 17.94 -9.76
CA LYS A 285 -25.10 18.35 -9.71
C LYS A 285 -25.62 18.98 -11.02
N THR A 286 -24.91 19.96 -11.57
CA THR A 286 -25.29 20.65 -12.83
C THR A 286 -25.27 19.71 -14.03
N THR A 287 -24.26 18.86 -14.14
CA THR A 287 -24.18 17.85 -15.21
C THR A 287 -25.30 16.83 -15.09
N THR A 288 -25.63 16.41 -13.86
CA THR A 288 -26.76 15.52 -13.60
C THR A 288 -28.09 16.20 -13.91
N ALA A 289 -28.29 17.46 -13.51
CA ALA A 289 -29.51 18.23 -13.78
C ALA A 289 -29.78 18.36 -15.29
N ILE A 290 -28.77 18.76 -16.05
CA ILE A 290 -28.87 18.89 -17.50
C ILE A 290 -29.17 17.56 -18.17
N ASN A 291 -28.40 16.51 -17.85
CA ASN A 291 -28.58 15.22 -18.51
C ASN A 291 -29.90 14.55 -18.12
N LEU A 292 -30.37 14.73 -16.88
CA LEU A 292 -31.71 14.30 -16.46
C LEU A 292 -32.79 15.03 -17.27
N ALA A 293 -32.69 16.35 -17.42
CA ALA A 293 -33.62 17.14 -18.22
C ALA A 293 -33.63 16.69 -19.70
N LEU A 294 -32.45 16.42 -20.26
CA LEU A 294 -32.31 15.92 -21.63
C LEU A 294 -32.97 14.55 -21.83
N VAL A 295 -32.75 13.58 -20.94
CA VAL A 295 -33.36 12.24 -21.11
C VAL A 295 -34.87 12.24 -20.88
N LEU A 296 -35.38 13.17 -20.05
CA LEU A 296 -36.82 13.40 -19.89
C LEU A 296 -37.42 14.01 -21.17
N ALA A 297 -36.77 15.04 -21.73
CA ALA A 297 -37.19 15.66 -22.99
C ALA A 297 -37.17 14.66 -24.17
N GLN A 298 -36.13 13.82 -24.25
CA GLN A 298 -36.04 12.74 -25.25
C GLN A 298 -37.15 11.68 -25.15
N SER A 299 -37.81 11.55 -23.99
CA SER A 299 -39.02 10.73 -23.85
C SER A 299 -40.31 11.46 -24.24
N GLY A 300 -40.20 12.62 -24.89
CA GLY A 300 -41.33 13.41 -25.39
C GLY A 300 -41.96 14.34 -24.35
N GLN A 301 -41.45 14.34 -23.11
CA GLN A 301 -41.93 15.20 -22.02
C GLN A 301 -41.51 16.64 -22.26
N ARG A 302 -42.35 17.61 -21.89
CA ARG A 302 -41.99 19.02 -21.84
C ARG A 302 -41.24 19.28 -20.54
N VAL A 303 -39.99 19.73 -20.64
CA VAL A 303 -39.12 19.90 -19.48
C VAL A 303 -38.62 21.33 -19.40
N ALA A 304 -38.76 21.95 -18.23
CA ALA A 304 -38.08 23.20 -17.91
C ALA A 304 -36.83 22.92 -17.08
N LEU A 305 -35.68 23.44 -17.48
CA LEU A 305 -34.44 23.44 -16.71
C LEU A 305 -34.13 24.86 -16.23
N VAL A 306 -34.15 25.06 -14.92
CA VAL A 306 -33.90 26.35 -14.27
C VAL A 306 -32.52 26.34 -13.63
N GLU A 307 -31.66 27.27 -14.05
CA GLU A 307 -30.35 27.47 -13.43
C GLU A 307 -30.48 28.37 -12.19
N ALA A 308 -30.55 27.76 -11.00
CA ALA A 308 -30.68 28.45 -9.72
C ALA A 308 -29.38 28.50 -8.89
N ASP A 309 -28.26 27.96 -9.40
CA ASP A 309 -26.92 28.21 -8.88
C ASP A 309 -26.42 29.59 -9.35
N LEU A 310 -26.99 30.65 -8.76
CA LEU A 310 -26.68 32.05 -9.06
C LEU A 310 -25.21 32.41 -8.77
N ARG A 311 -24.55 31.62 -7.91
CA ARG A 311 -23.16 31.85 -7.48
C ARG A 311 -22.15 31.33 -8.49
N ARG A 312 -22.44 30.19 -9.11
CA ARG A 312 -21.55 29.53 -10.08
C ARG A 312 -22.33 28.97 -11.27
N PRO A 313 -23.01 29.82 -12.07
CA PRO A 313 -23.79 29.36 -13.21
C PRO A 313 -22.89 28.69 -14.27
N ARG A 314 -23.33 27.55 -14.80
CA ARG A 314 -22.66 26.72 -15.81
C ARG A 314 -23.60 26.11 -16.85
N VAL A 315 -24.92 26.13 -16.66
CA VAL A 315 -25.92 25.50 -17.54
C VAL A 315 -25.83 26.05 -18.95
N MET A 316 -25.89 27.38 -19.11
CA MET A 316 -25.87 28.02 -20.43
C MET A 316 -24.59 27.71 -21.19
N ARG A 317 -23.45 27.66 -20.51
CA ARG A 317 -22.16 27.28 -21.12
C ARG A 317 -22.17 25.84 -21.62
N TYR A 318 -22.74 24.90 -20.85
CA TYR A 318 -22.79 23.49 -21.26
C TYR A 318 -23.75 23.27 -22.42
N LEU A 319 -24.87 24.00 -22.45
CA LEU A 319 -25.87 23.91 -23.51
C LEU A 319 -25.56 24.79 -24.74
N GLN A 320 -24.50 25.60 -24.67
CA GLN A 320 -24.09 26.57 -25.70
C GLN A 320 -25.19 27.58 -26.03
N LEU A 321 -25.93 28.02 -25.01
CA LEU A 321 -26.98 29.03 -25.10
C LEU A 321 -26.48 30.41 -24.67
N VAL A 322 -27.23 31.44 -25.06
CA VAL A 322 -26.92 32.83 -24.67
C VAL A 322 -27.32 33.03 -23.21
N GLY A 323 -26.36 33.44 -22.39
CA GLY A 323 -26.60 33.87 -21.01
C GLY A 323 -26.80 35.39 -20.90
N GLY A 324 -26.89 35.90 -19.68
CA GLY A 324 -26.95 37.34 -19.41
C GLY A 324 -28.22 37.72 -18.66
N ALA A 325 -29.38 37.61 -19.30
CA ALA A 325 -30.68 37.74 -18.63
C ALA A 325 -31.25 36.37 -18.28
N GLY A 326 -31.97 36.26 -17.16
CA GLY A 326 -32.53 34.98 -16.72
C GLY A 326 -33.36 35.09 -15.44
N LEU A 327 -33.28 34.06 -14.61
CA LEU A 327 -34.01 33.88 -13.36
C LEU A 327 -34.01 35.15 -12.51
N THR A 328 -32.85 35.75 -12.27
CA THR A 328 -32.76 36.97 -11.46
C THR A 328 -33.48 38.18 -12.04
N ASN A 329 -33.61 38.28 -13.37
CA ASN A 329 -34.41 39.33 -14.01
C ASN A 329 -35.91 39.09 -13.83
N VAL A 330 -36.36 37.84 -13.99
CA VAL A 330 -37.75 37.43 -13.77
C VAL A 330 -38.16 37.69 -12.32
N LEU A 331 -37.32 37.26 -11.37
CA LEU A 331 -37.59 37.44 -9.94
C LEU A 331 -37.53 38.92 -9.49
N ALA A 332 -36.82 39.76 -10.22
CA ALA A 332 -36.79 41.21 -9.99
C ALA A 332 -37.90 41.97 -10.73
N GLY A 333 -38.81 41.29 -11.45
CA GLY A 333 -39.88 41.91 -12.23
C GLY A 333 -39.39 42.77 -13.41
N LYS A 334 -38.18 42.49 -13.91
CA LYS A 334 -37.57 43.27 -15.00
C LYS A 334 -37.88 42.74 -16.40
N ALA A 335 -38.39 41.51 -16.49
CA ALA A 335 -38.76 40.83 -17.73
C ALA A 335 -39.69 39.67 -17.40
N ASP A 336 -40.53 39.28 -18.36
CA ASP A 336 -41.44 38.16 -18.20
C ASP A 336 -40.73 36.81 -18.43
N LEU A 337 -41.22 35.75 -17.78
CA LEU A 337 -40.64 34.41 -17.91
C LEU A 337 -40.62 33.92 -19.36
N ALA A 338 -41.71 34.16 -20.09
CA ALA A 338 -41.88 33.75 -21.48
C ALA A 338 -40.86 34.41 -22.43
N GLU A 339 -40.32 35.58 -22.08
CA GLU A 339 -39.32 36.30 -22.89
C GLU A 339 -37.90 35.75 -22.69
N LEU A 340 -37.63 35.18 -21.52
CA LEU A 340 -36.28 34.77 -21.11
C LEU A 340 -36.05 33.26 -21.14
N ILE A 341 -37.12 32.46 -21.14
CA ILE A 341 -37.01 31.00 -21.26
C ILE A 341 -36.69 30.61 -22.71
N GLN A 342 -35.59 29.88 -22.90
CA GLN A 342 -35.06 29.55 -24.23
C GLN A 342 -35.33 28.08 -24.58
N PRO A 343 -35.89 27.76 -25.76
CA PRO A 343 -35.98 26.37 -26.22
C PRO A 343 -34.58 25.85 -26.57
N TRP A 344 -34.36 24.55 -26.34
CA TRP A 344 -33.12 23.86 -26.66
C TRP A 344 -33.41 22.61 -27.50
N GLY A 345 -32.62 22.39 -28.56
CA GLY A 345 -32.73 21.22 -29.41
C GLY A 345 -34.05 21.14 -30.19
N ASP A 346 -34.81 20.07 -29.98
CA ASP A 346 -36.12 19.80 -30.62
C ASP A 346 -37.29 20.58 -30.01
N GLY A 347 -37.01 21.48 -29.05
CA GLY A 347 -37.99 22.34 -28.40
C GLY A 347 -38.74 21.68 -27.24
N LYS A 348 -38.41 20.43 -26.86
CA LYS A 348 -39.01 19.77 -25.68
C LYS A 348 -38.31 20.15 -24.37
N LEU A 349 -37.11 20.69 -24.45
CA LEU A 349 -36.37 21.25 -23.33
C LEU A 349 -36.40 22.78 -23.41
N SER A 350 -36.93 23.42 -22.38
CA SER A 350 -36.90 24.86 -22.16
C SER A 350 -35.89 25.18 -21.06
N VAL A 351 -35.07 26.21 -21.21
CA VAL A 351 -33.97 26.51 -20.29
C VAL A 351 -34.02 27.97 -19.85
N LEU A 352 -33.99 28.19 -18.54
CA LEU A 352 -33.90 29.53 -17.94
C LEU A 352 -32.51 29.71 -17.33
N ALA A 353 -31.78 30.75 -17.76
CA ALA A 353 -30.44 31.08 -17.24
C ALA A 353 -30.53 31.60 -15.81
N ALA A 354 -29.41 31.66 -15.08
CA ALA A 354 -29.36 32.36 -13.79
C ALA A 354 -29.63 33.88 -13.91
N GLY A 355 -29.13 34.51 -14.98
CA GLY A 355 -29.06 35.97 -15.09
C GLY A 355 -27.86 36.58 -14.33
N PRO A 356 -27.81 37.91 -14.12
CA PRO A 356 -26.73 38.55 -13.38
C PRO A 356 -26.69 38.13 -11.91
N ASN A 357 -25.48 38.00 -11.34
CA ASN A 357 -25.33 37.64 -9.93
C ASN A 357 -25.93 38.73 -9.02
N PRO A 358 -26.96 38.42 -8.20
CA PRO A 358 -27.60 39.41 -7.35
C PRO A 358 -26.81 39.60 -6.04
N PRO A 359 -27.02 40.72 -5.31
CA PRO A 359 -26.39 40.93 -4.01
C PRO A 359 -26.85 39.90 -2.96
N ASN A 360 -28.14 39.54 -2.98
CA ASN A 360 -28.77 38.62 -2.02
C ASN A 360 -29.44 37.42 -2.73
N PRO A 361 -28.69 36.39 -3.16
CA PRO A 361 -29.24 35.23 -3.88
C PRO A 361 -30.33 34.49 -3.09
N SER A 362 -30.11 34.21 -1.80
CA SER A 362 -31.00 33.36 -0.99
C SER A 362 -32.37 33.99 -0.76
N GLU A 363 -32.42 35.31 -0.53
CA GLU A 363 -33.67 36.06 -0.36
C GLU A 363 -34.49 36.05 -1.65
N LEU A 364 -33.82 36.25 -2.79
CA LEU A 364 -34.48 36.27 -4.09
C LEU A 364 -35.07 34.89 -4.44
N LEU A 365 -34.34 33.80 -4.16
CA LEU A 365 -34.79 32.43 -4.40
C LEU A 365 -35.90 31.99 -3.44
N GLY A 366 -36.01 32.61 -2.26
CA GLY A 366 -37.08 32.37 -1.28
C GLY A 366 -38.28 33.30 -1.42
N SER A 367 -38.30 34.15 -2.44
CA SER A 367 -39.37 35.12 -2.64
C SER A 367 -40.69 34.48 -3.11
N GLU A 368 -41.80 35.17 -2.86
CA GLU A 368 -43.12 34.79 -3.39
C GLU A 368 -43.10 34.72 -4.94
N GLN A 369 -42.35 35.61 -5.58
CA GLN A 369 -42.16 35.63 -7.03
C GLN A 369 -41.54 34.32 -7.56
N MET A 370 -40.62 33.70 -6.80
CA MET A 370 -40.09 32.38 -7.16
C MET A 370 -41.18 31.31 -7.11
N GLY A 371 -42.03 31.35 -6.07
CA GLY A 371 -43.18 30.46 -5.96
C GLY A 371 -44.14 30.59 -7.14
N HIS A 372 -44.50 31.82 -7.53
CA HIS A 372 -45.37 32.09 -8.68
C HIS A 372 -44.76 31.60 -9.99
N MET A 373 -43.48 31.87 -10.23
CA MET A 373 -42.77 31.39 -11.42
C MET A 373 -42.74 29.86 -11.48
N LEU A 374 -42.49 29.18 -10.36
CA LEU A 374 -42.50 27.71 -10.32
C LEU A 374 -43.90 27.14 -10.53
N ALA A 375 -44.96 27.81 -10.06
CA ALA A 375 -46.34 27.41 -10.34
C ALA A 375 -46.67 27.52 -11.83
N GLU A 376 -46.28 28.62 -12.49
CA GLU A 376 -46.43 28.81 -13.93
C GLU A 376 -45.68 27.74 -14.74
N LEU A 377 -44.44 27.40 -14.34
CA LEU A 377 -43.68 26.32 -14.96
C LEU A 377 -44.32 24.95 -14.73
N ARG A 378 -44.90 24.71 -13.56
CA ARG A 378 -45.59 23.46 -13.20
C ARG A 378 -46.84 23.20 -14.03
N GLU A 379 -47.53 24.26 -14.48
CA GLU A 379 -48.70 24.16 -15.36
C GLU A 379 -48.29 23.93 -16.82
N SER A 380 -47.24 24.62 -17.28
CA SER A 380 -46.79 24.60 -18.67
C SER A 380 -45.90 23.42 -19.04
N HIS A 381 -45.21 22.80 -18.08
CA HIS A 381 -44.26 21.70 -18.29
C HIS A 381 -44.64 20.45 -17.50
N ASP A 382 -44.26 19.30 -18.02
CA ASP A 382 -44.49 18.01 -17.37
C ASP A 382 -43.47 17.79 -16.23
N TYR A 383 -42.25 18.33 -16.39
CA TYR A 383 -41.21 18.35 -15.37
C TYR A 383 -40.47 19.70 -15.31
N VAL A 384 -40.10 20.11 -14.10
CA VAL A 384 -39.26 21.27 -13.82
C VAL A 384 -38.05 20.81 -13.01
N ILE A 385 -36.86 20.93 -13.60
CA ILE A 385 -35.58 20.57 -12.98
C ILE A 385 -34.86 21.85 -12.56
N ILE A 386 -34.51 21.96 -11.29
CA ILE A 386 -33.81 23.12 -10.75
C ILE A 386 -32.36 22.72 -10.43
N ASP A 387 -31.37 23.28 -11.13
CA ASP A 387 -29.96 23.14 -10.76
C ASP A 387 -29.65 24.12 -9.62
N ALA A 388 -29.41 23.60 -8.42
CA ALA A 388 -29.22 24.41 -7.21
C ALA A 388 -27.80 24.23 -6.64
N PRO A 389 -27.23 25.25 -5.95
CA PRO A 389 -25.90 25.16 -5.34
C PRO A 389 -25.85 24.05 -4.27
N PRO A 390 -24.65 23.61 -3.81
CA PRO A 390 -24.56 22.57 -2.79
C PRO A 390 -25.18 22.99 -1.44
N LEU A 391 -25.75 22.03 -0.71
CA LEU A 391 -26.51 22.25 0.53
C LEU A 391 -25.69 22.69 1.74
N LEU A 392 -24.43 22.25 1.87
CA LEU A 392 -23.62 22.55 3.07
C LEU A 392 -22.96 23.93 3.06
N PRO A 393 -22.43 24.44 1.92
CA PRO A 393 -21.78 25.74 1.93
C PRO A 393 -22.74 26.93 2.02
N VAL A 394 -23.98 26.78 1.53
CA VAL A 394 -24.96 27.87 1.40
C VAL A 394 -26.39 27.35 1.57
N THR A 395 -27.31 28.23 1.94
CA THR A 395 -28.71 27.87 2.24
C THR A 395 -29.63 27.85 1.02
N ASP A 396 -29.20 28.41 -0.11
CA ASP A 396 -30.02 28.62 -1.32
C ASP A 396 -30.78 27.34 -1.77
N ALA A 397 -30.13 26.18 -1.76
CA ALA A 397 -30.76 24.93 -2.17
C ALA A 397 -31.81 24.40 -1.18
N ALA A 398 -31.63 24.69 0.13
CA ALA A 398 -32.62 24.33 1.13
C ALA A 398 -33.89 25.20 0.98
N VAL A 399 -33.72 26.49 0.67
CA VAL A 399 -34.84 27.40 0.38
C VAL A 399 -35.62 26.93 -0.85
N LEU A 400 -34.92 26.61 -1.95
CA LEU A 400 -35.54 26.07 -3.16
C LEU A 400 -36.25 24.74 -2.93
N ALA A 401 -35.72 23.90 -2.04
CA ALA A 401 -36.29 22.59 -1.74
C ALA A 401 -37.70 22.70 -1.14
N VAL A 402 -37.99 23.74 -0.35
CA VAL A 402 -39.33 23.99 0.23
C VAL A 402 -40.37 24.32 -0.85
N LEU A 403 -39.95 24.91 -1.97
CA LEU A 403 -40.81 25.28 -3.10
C LEU A 403 -40.97 24.14 -4.13
N ALA A 404 -40.35 22.99 -3.89
CA ALA A 404 -40.30 21.85 -4.81
C ALA A 404 -40.95 20.60 -4.21
N ASP A 405 -41.24 19.60 -5.06
CA ASP A 405 -41.80 18.32 -4.60
C ASP A 405 -40.76 17.43 -3.91
N GLY A 406 -39.47 17.74 -4.11
CA GLY A 406 -38.38 17.09 -3.40
C GLY A 406 -37.02 17.29 -4.05
N VAL A 407 -36.03 16.61 -3.46
CA VAL A 407 -34.61 16.79 -3.79
C VAL A 407 -34.00 15.50 -4.35
N VAL A 408 -33.26 15.65 -5.45
CA VAL A 408 -32.32 14.63 -5.95
C VAL A 408 -30.91 14.99 -5.49
N LEU A 409 -30.33 14.12 -4.65
CA LEU A 409 -29.03 14.38 -4.04
C LEU A 409 -27.90 13.68 -4.79
N VAL A 410 -26.99 14.45 -5.38
CA VAL A 410 -25.84 13.93 -6.13
C VAL A 410 -24.63 13.81 -5.21
N THR A 411 -24.00 12.64 -5.20
CA THR A 411 -22.83 12.31 -4.36
C THR A 411 -21.67 11.82 -5.21
N ARG A 412 -20.43 12.27 -4.94
CA ARG A 412 -19.25 11.83 -5.69
C ARG A 412 -18.56 10.61 -5.07
N TYR A 413 -18.37 9.57 -5.89
CA TYR A 413 -17.65 8.35 -5.51
C TYR A 413 -16.23 8.67 -5.00
N GLY A 414 -15.89 8.10 -3.84
CA GLY A 414 -14.53 8.12 -3.28
C GLY A 414 -13.99 9.52 -2.96
N ARG A 415 -14.85 10.55 -2.93
CA ARG A 415 -14.49 11.93 -2.62
C ARG A 415 -15.38 12.54 -1.54
N THR A 416 -16.68 12.31 -1.62
CA THR A 416 -17.62 12.84 -0.63
C THR A 416 -17.51 12.07 0.67
N LYS A 417 -17.38 12.78 1.79
CA LYS A 417 -17.31 12.15 3.12
C LYS A 417 -18.71 11.72 3.57
N ARG A 418 -18.79 10.59 4.29
CA ARG A 418 -20.07 10.05 4.82
C ARG A 418 -20.82 11.06 5.70
N GLU A 419 -20.08 11.83 6.49
CA GLU A 419 -20.64 12.88 7.35
C GLU A 419 -21.24 14.04 6.55
N GLN A 420 -20.59 14.46 5.46
CA GLN A 420 -21.11 15.51 4.57
C GLN A 420 -22.44 15.08 3.95
N LEU A 421 -22.50 13.84 3.46
CA LEU A 421 -23.73 13.28 2.90
C LEU A 421 -24.85 13.19 3.95
N ARG A 422 -24.53 12.73 5.16
CA ARG A 422 -25.48 12.65 6.27
C ARG A 422 -26.01 14.04 6.66
N ALA A 423 -25.12 15.03 6.76
CA ALA A 423 -25.48 16.39 7.08
C ALA A 423 -26.39 16.99 6.00
N ALA A 424 -26.07 16.81 4.72
CA ALA A 424 -26.89 17.31 3.62
C ALA A 424 -28.30 16.67 3.61
N ALA A 425 -28.39 15.36 3.79
CA ALA A 425 -29.69 14.68 3.92
C ALA A 425 -30.46 15.13 5.18
N SER A 426 -29.75 15.39 6.28
CA SER A 426 -30.36 15.94 7.49
C SER A 426 -30.92 17.34 7.27
N THR A 427 -30.23 18.22 6.55
CA THR A 427 -30.73 19.56 6.21
C THR A 427 -32.07 19.48 5.48
N VAL A 428 -32.19 18.57 4.50
CA VAL A 428 -33.44 18.37 3.74
C VAL A 428 -34.55 17.79 4.61
N ARG A 429 -34.25 16.84 5.50
CA ARG A 429 -35.24 16.26 6.44
C ARG A 429 -35.73 17.25 7.49
N VAL A 430 -34.87 18.14 7.99
CA VAL A 430 -35.24 19.13 9.02
C VAL A 430 -36.27 20.13 8.51
N ILE A 431 -36.24 20.45 7.21
CA ILE A 431 -37.21 21.34 6.55
C ILE A 431 -38.44 20.59 6.02
N ASP A 432 -38.64 19.34 6.43
CA ASP A 432 -39.75 18.46 6.02
C ASP A 432 -39.89 18.25 4.50
N VAL A 433 -38.76 18.29 3.78
CA VAL A 433 -38.71 18.02 2.34
C VAL A 433 -38.26 16.58 2.11
N ARG A 434 -38.85 15.92 1.11
CA ARG A 434 -38.48 14.55 0.73
C ARG A 434 -37.22 14.54 -0.13
N VAL A 435 -36.27 13.66 0.21
CA VAL A 435 -35.21 13.24 -0.71
C VAL A 435 -35.81 12.20 -1.66
N LEU A 436 -36.05 12.59 -2.92
CA LEU A 436 -36.66 11.73 -3.95
C LEU A 436 -35.74 10.56 -4.32
N GLY A 437 -34.43 10.79 -4.26
CA GLY A 437 -33.45 9.76 -4.51
C GLY A 437 -32.03 10.32 -4.51
N THR A 438 -31.07 9.40 -4.56
CA THR A 438 -29.65 9.73 -4.56
C THR A 438 -28.94 9.21 -5.81
N VAL A 439 -27.98 9.98 -6.33
CA VAL A 439 -27.17 9.62 -7.51
C VAL A 439 -25.71 9.51 -7.10
N LEU A 440 -25.11 8.33 -7.28
CA LEU A 440 -23.67 8.13 -7.08
C LEU A 440 -22.90 8.43 -8.37
N ASN A 441 -22.22 9.56 -8.42
CA ASN A 441 -21.55 10.05 -9.62
C ASN A 441 -20.04 9.74 -9.65
N MET A 442 -19.47 9.71 -10.85
CA MET A 442 -18.03 9.47 -11.14
C MET A 442 -17.49 8.13 -10.62
N ILE A 443 -18.26 7.06 -10.79
CA ILE A 443 -17.85 5.70 -10.38
C ILE A 443 -16.71 5.20 -11.30
N PRO A 444 -15.56 4.75 -10.79
CA PRO A 444 -14.47 4.26 -11.63
C PRO A 444 -14.87 3.07 -12.51
N ALA A 445 -14.63 3.15 -13.82
CA ALA A 445 -14.99 2.09 -14.79
C ALA A 445 -14.18 0.79 -14.64
N LYS A 446 -12.98 0.84 -14.04
CA LYS A 446 -12.15 -0.33 -13.72
C LYS A 446 -11.71 -0.25 -12.26
N GLY A 447 -11.99 -1.29 -11.48
CA GLY A 447 -11.54 -1.40 -10.08
C GLY A 447 -12.64 -1.40 -9.02
N ALA A 448 -13.91 -1.24 -9.40
CA ALA A 448 -15.06 -1.51 -8.53
C ALA A 448 -15.34 -3.02 -8.44
N GLY A 449 -14.34 -3.80 -7.99
CA GLY A 449 -14.45 -5.24 -7.82
C GLY A 449 -15.07 -5.62 -6.46
N GLY A 450 -16.34 -6.02 -6.50
CA GLY A 450 -16.91 -7.04 -5.61
C GLY A 450 -17.88 -6.54 -4.54
N GLY A 451 -19.18 -6.65 -4.85
CA GLY A 451 -20.29 -6.62 -3.88
C GLY A 451 -21.43 -5.70 -4.31
N TYR A 452 -22.31 -6.20 -5.19
CA TYR A 452 -23.65 -5.65 -5.45
C TYR A 452 -23.72 -4.31 -6.18
N GLY A 453 -23.35 -4.31 -7.45
CA GLY A 453 -24.16 -3.59 -8.43
C GLY A 453 -25.47 -4.33 -8.59
N TYR A 454 -26.48 -4.05 -7.75
CA TYR A 454 -27.88 -4.34 -8.09
C TYR A 454 -28.29 -3.37 -9.20
N GLY A 455 -27.78 -3.60 -10.40
CA GLY A 455 -28.54 -3.31 -11.61
C GLY A 455 -29.52 -4.46 -11.73
N TYR A 456 -30.80 -4.20 -11.47
CA TYR A 456 -31.87 -5.12 -11.86
C TYR A 456 -31.64 -5.51 -13.33
N GLY A 457 -31.55 -6.81 -13.57
CA GLY A 457 -31.21 -7.35 -14.86
C GLY A 457 -32.27 -7.03 -15.91
N TYR A 458 -31.81 -6.45 -17.01
CA TYR A 458 -32.25 -6.90 -18.33
C TYR A 458 -31.01 -7.08 -19.18
N TYR A 459 -30.91 -8.24 -19.83
CA TYR A 459 -29.84 -8.62 -20.73
C TYR A 459 -29.64 -7.55 -21.80
N GLY A 460 -28.64 -6.70 -21.63
CA GLY A 460 -28.08 -5.90 -22.70
C GLY A 460 -27.26 -6.80 -23.60
N TYR A 461 -27.93 -7.50 -24.53
CA TYR A 461 -27.28 -8.02 -25.72
C TYR A 461 -26.52 -6.85 -26.34
N SER A 462 -25.20 -6.85 -26.25
CA SER A 462 -24.38 -5.98 -27.07
C SER A 462 -24.60 -6.42 -28.52
N TYR A 463 -25.57 -5.80 -29.19
CA TYR A 463 -25.70 -5.86 -30.64
C TYR A 463 -24.46 -5.17 -31.20
N GLN A 464 -23.42 -5.95 -31.43
CA GLN A 464 -22.36 -5.59 -32.36
C GLN A 464 -23.03 -5.57 -33.73
N PRO A 465 -23.18 -4.39 -34.37
CA PRO A 465 -23.71 -4.34 -35.73
C PRO A 465 -22.77 -5.18 -36.59
N ASP A 466 -23.34 -6.13 -37.33
CA ASP A 466 -22.59 -6.91 -38.30
C ASP A 466 -21.84 -5.92 -39.21
N PRO A 467 -20.51 -6.03 -39.36
CA PRO A 467 -19.74 -5.10 -40.18
C PRO A 467 -20.33 -5.09 -41.58
N SER A 468 -20.64 -3.90 -42.08
CA SER A 468 -21.26 -3.75 -43.41
C SER A 468 -20.40 -4.48 -44.46
N PRO A 469 -21.01 -5.06 -45.53
CA PRO A 469 -20.26 -5.79 -46.57
C PRO A 469 -19.08 -5.01 -47.17
N ARG A 470 -19.09 -3.68 -47.09
CA ARG A 470 -17.99 -2.80 -47.51
C ARG A 470 -16.75 -2.89 -46.60
N GLU A 471 -16.89 -3.10 -45.30
CA GLU A 471 -15.76 -3.24 -44.35
C GLU A 471 -15.10 -4.63 -44.41
N LEU A 472 -15.86 -5.67 -44.75
CA LEU A 472 -15.30 -7.01 -44.99
C LEU A 472 -14.46 -7.06 -46.28
N MET A 473 -14.79 -6.23 -47.29
CA MET A 473 -14.04 -6.15 -48.53
C MET A 473 -12.69 -5.41 -48.38
N THR A 474 -12.60 -4.40 -47.53
CA THR A 474 -11.33 -3.70 -47.26
C THR A 474 -10.36 -4.56 -46.45
N SER A 475 -10.87 -5.32 -45.47
CA SER A 475 -10.07 -6.27 -44.66
C SER A 475 -9.52 -7.45 -45.47
N ARG A 476 -10.20 -7.88 -46.54
CA ARG A 476 -9.68 -8.91 -47.47
C ARG A 476 -8.59 -8.36 -48.41
N LYS A 477 -8.68 -7.08 -48.82
CA LYS A 477 -7.71 -6.45 -49.71
C LYS A 477 -6.36 -6.18 -49.02
N ASP A 478 -6.38 -5.88 -47.72
CA ASP A 478 -5.15 -5.69 -46.93
C ASP A 478 -4.45 -7.00 -46.54
N ARG A 479 -5.21 -8.08 -46.32
CA ARG A 479 -4.62 -9.42 -46.10
C ARG A 479 -3.93 -9.96 -47.35
N GLY A 480 -4.48 -9.69 -48.55
CA GLY A 480 -3.85 -10.05 -49.83
C GLY A 480 -2.55 -9.28 -50.13
N ARG A 481 -2.46 -8.01 -49.73
CA ARG A 481 -1.24 -7.19 -49.90
C ARG A 481 -0.11 -7.63 -48.97
N ARG A 482 -0.41 -8.01 -47.72
CA ARG A 482 0.61 -8.52 -46.78
C ARG A 482 1.17 -9.89 -47.17
N ALA A 483 0.35 -10.79 -47.73
CA ALA A 483 0.82 -12.09 -48.20
C ALA A 483 1.76 -12.00 -49.42
N ARG A 484 1.63 -10.96 -50.26
CA ARG A 484 2.47 -10.76 -51.45
C ARG A 484 3.81 -10.08 -51.15
N ALA A 485 3.91 -9.33 -50.05
CA ALA A 485 5.16 -8.70 -49.61
C ALA A 485 6.15 -9.69 -48.95
N ILE A 486 5.66 -10.83 -48.43
CA ILE A 486 6.49 -11.85 -47.76
C ILE A 486 7.09 -12.86 -48.77
N ARG A 487 6.54 -13.00 -49.98
CA ARG A 487 7.02 -13.93 -51.01
C ARG A 487 8.07 -13.36 -51.99
N GLY A 488 8.44 -12.08 -51.88
CA GLY A 488 9.35 -11.42 -52.82
C GLY A 488 10.78 -11.23 -52.34
N ARG A 489 11.18 -11.84 -51.20
CA ARG A 489 12.46 -11.54 -50.56
C ARG A 489 13.19 -12.79 -50.06
N THR A 490 13.37 -13.80 -50.92
CA THR A 490 14.32 -14.90 -50.65
C THR A 490 14.79 -15.59 -51.94
N THR A 491 15.56 -14.89 -52.77
CA THR A 491 16.47 -15.51 -53.75
C THR A 491 17.64 -14.57 -54.04
N ALA A 492 18.74 -14.70 -53.31
CA ALA A 492 20.11 -14.48 -53.79
C ALA A 492 21.12 -14.86 -52.70
N ASP A 493 22.11 -15.66 -53.11
CA ASP A 493 23.40 -15.98 -52.49
C ASP A 493 23.46 -16.89 -51.25
N VAL A 494 23.77 -18.17 -51.51
CA VAL A 494 24.69 -18.97 -50.68
C VAL A 494 25.60 -19.78 -51.61
N THR A 495 26.90 -19.44 -51.58
CA THR A 495 28.03 -20.19 -52.13
C THR A 495 28.37 -21.37 -51.21
N ALA A 496 28.60 -22.54 -51.78
CA ALA A 496 29.01 -23.78 -51.10
C ALA A 496 30.49 -23.78 -50.66
N PRO A 497 30.87 -24.68 -49.73
CA PRO A 497 31.72 -25.84 -50.14
C PRO A 497 31.28 -27.15 -49.43
N SER A 498 31.17 -28.27 -50.16
CA SER A 498 32.18 -29.31 -50.45
C SER A 498 32.30 -30.41 -49.38
N ALA A 499 32.20 -31.65 -49.86
CA ALA A 499 31.92 -32.89 -49.14
C ALA A 499 33.17 -33.61 -48.59
N ALA A 500 32.94 -34.43 -47.56
CA ALA A 500 33.67 -35.69 -47.32
C ALA A 500 32.77 -36.67 -46.55
N SER A 501 32.82 -37.94 -46.94
CA SER A 501 32.13 -39.16 -46.42
C SER A 501 33.23 -40.16 -45.97
N PRO A 502 32.98 -41.41 -45.49
CA PRO A 502 31.77 -42.07 -44.95
C PRO A 502 32.04 -42.98 -43.70
N ALA A 503 31.05 -43.84 -43.36
CA ALA A 503 31.06 -45.07 -42.53
C ALA A 503 30.64 -44.90 -41.04
N THR A 504 29.81 -45.73 -40.39
CA THR A 504 29.60 -47.19 -40.50
C THR A 504 28.23 -47.62 -39.89
N ALA A 505 27.72 -48.76 -40.40
CA ALA A 505 26.69 -49.74 -39.95
C ALA A 505 26.38 -49.86 -38.42
N THR A 506 25.31 -50.43 -37.86
CA THR A 506 24.09 -51.21 -38.23
C THR A 506 23.24 -51.39 -36.93
N PRO A 507 22.02 -51.99 -36.95
CA PRO A 507 20.95 -51.78 -35.96
C PRO A 507 20.80 -52.87 -34.89
N GLY A 508 20.03 -52.57 -33.84
CA GLY A 508 19.64 -53.51 -32.78
C GLY A 508 18.16 -53.36 -32.39
N THR A 509 17.41 -54.41 -32.67
CA THR A 509 15.99 -54.69 -32.40
C THR A 509 15.70 -55.19 -30.98
N GLY A 510 14.44 -55.03 -30.55
CA GLY A 510 13.76 -55.90 -29.57
C GLY A 510 13.68 -55.31 -28.14
N SER A 511 12.64 -55.54 -27.34
CA SER A 511 11.44 -56.36 -27.47
C SER A 511 10.56 -56.10 -26.22
N SER A 512 9.24 -56.21 -26.39
CA SER A 512 8.23 -56.80 -25.48
C SER A 512 8.26 -56.47 -23.98
N ALA A 513 7.17 -55.88 -23.44
CA ALA A 513 6.06 -56.59 -22.74
C ALA A 513 6.46 -57.01 -21.30
N THR A 514 5.67 -56.90 -20.24
CA THR A 514 4.33 -57.45 -19.97
C THR A 514 3.93 -56.98 -18.55
N SER A 515 2.64 -56.67 -18.32
CA SER A 515 1.71 -57.36 -17.40
C SER A 515 1.77 -56.85 -15.94
N ASP A 516 0.65 -56.33 -15.41
CA ASP A 516 -0.29 -57.04 -14.49
C ASP A 516 0.27 -57.09 -13.05
N SER A 517 -0.48 -56.99 -11.95
CA SER A 517 -1.91 -56.97 -11.63
C SER A 517 -2.02 -56.59 -10.13
N GLU A 518 -3.11 -55.96 -9.71
CA GLU A 518 -4.10 -56.52 -8.75
C GLU A 518 -3.89 -56.29 -7.24
N GLN A 519 -5.04 -55.89 -6.63
CA GLN A 519 -5.57 -56.21 -5.30
C GLN A 519 -4.79 -55.72 -4.06
N GLY A 520 -5.42 -55.27 -2.97
CA GLY A 520 -6.81 -55.18 -2.56
C GLY A 520 -6.86 -54.65 -1.11
N THR A 521 -8.07 -54.26 -0.67
CA THR A 521 -8.71 -54.58 0.65
C THR A 521 -7.88 -54.50 1.95
N GLU A 522 -8.35 -54.07 3.11
CA GLU A 522 -9.60 -53.52 3.68
C GLU A 522 -9.32 -53.40 5.21
N LEU A 523 -10.19 -52.67 5.95
CA LEU A 523 -10.49 -52.84 7.38
C LEU A 523 -9.38 -52.45 8.39
N SER A 524 -9.63 -52.08 9.65
CA SER A 524 -10.77 -51.63 10.45
C SER A 524 -10.21 -51.53 11.89
N SER A 525 -10.89 -50.77 12.75
CA SER A 525 -10.88 -50.81 14.23
C SER A 525 -10.46 -49.45 14.82
N SER A 526 -11.39 -48.61 15.33
CA SER A 526 -12.20 -48.78 16.56
C SER A 526 -11.32 -48.71 17.82
N ALA A 527 -11.67 -48.05 18.94
CA ALA A 527 -12.91 -47.46 19.43
C ALA A 527 -12.61 -46.58 20.67
N THR A 528 -13.67 -45.97 21.21
CA THR A 528 -13.93 -45.74 22.65
C THR A 528 -13.57 -44.35 23.20
N THR A 529 -14.37 -43.63 24.01
CA THR A 529 -15.81 -43.52 24.33
C THR A 529 -15.89 -42.59 25.56
N ALA A 530 -17.05 -41.93 25.72
CA ALA A 530 -17.61 -41.28 26.92
C ALA A 530 -17.04 -39.90 27.30
N GLY A 531 -17.82 -38.85 27.56
CA GLY A 531 -19.27 -38.74 27.77
C GLY A 531 -19.59 -38.43 29.24
N ARG A 532 -20.06 -37.19 29.48
CA ARG A 532 -21.01 -36.71 30.52
C ARG A 532 -20.57 -35.41 31.23
N SER A 533 -21.32 -34.35 30.97
CA SER A 533 -21.78 -33.34 31.96
C SER A 533 -22.90 -33.96 32.84
N PRO A 534 -23.50 -33.28 33.84
CA PRO A 534 -23.33 -31.89 34.29
C PRO A 534 -23.29 -31.67 35.82
N GLN A 535 -22.87 -30.48 36.24
CA GLN A 535 -23.54 -29.62 37.23
C GLN A 535 -23.13 -28.17 37.00
#